data_AF-Q86MU2-F1
#
_entry.id   AF-Q86MU2-F1
#
_cell.length_a   1.000
_cell.length_b   1.000
_cell.length_c   1.000
_cell.angle_alpha   90.00
_cell.angle_beta   90.00
_cell.angle_gamma   90.00
#
_symmetry.space_group_name_H-M   'P 1'
#
loop_
_entity.id
_entity.type
_entity.pdbx_description
1 polymer ?
#
loop_
_entity_poly.entity_id
_entity_poly.type
_entity_poly.pdbx_seq_one_letter_code
_entity_poly.pdbx_strand_id
1 'polypeptide(L)'
;LGGFDKFISGESRGPTSATASSRAQSDSLLLTAFVESAAVETFFLWDRYKEEKKPQAPQLQLPVSGSDDPQEELQSGKIPDDFLRQMFYTLGDYRDILFSNTDIVLEALSSSDKENMQKIQAKIKKILNGDNNQESGRPPSPPSEKNSGQPITRESWWKQHAESIWNAMVCALTYDTDSEEKGDRAKPKHLEEVQQAFFGTPNGKPGLPGLQPGTYQSTYNYKTVELKEEVNGAKETSASPTSQTTKLTDFISRPPYF
;
A
#
# COMPACT_ATOMS: atom_id res chain seq x y z
N LEU A 1 -13.09 -3.19 0.23
CA LEU A 1 -11.63 -3.09 0.53
C LEU A 1 -11.52 -3.22 2.03
N GLY A 2 -11.03 -4.36 2.54
CA GLY A 2 -11.32 -4.79 3.92
C GLY A 2 -11.04 -3.76 5.03
N GLY A 3 -9.98 -2.95 4.91
CA GLY A 3 -9.69 -1.86 5.86
C GLY A 3 -10.67 -0.68 5.74
N PHE A 4 -11.06 -0.31 4.51
CA PHE A 4 -12.07 0.72 4.29
C PHE A 4 -13.48 0.29 4.69
N ASP A 5 -13.82 -1.00 4.61
CA ASP A 5 -15.13 -1.51 5.03
C ASP A 5 -15.33 -1.34 6.55
N LYS A 6 -14.28 -1.59 7.35
CA LYS A 6 -14.24 -1.27 8.79
C LYS A 6 -14.26 0.23 9.05
N PHE A 7 -13.51 1.00 8.24
CA PHE A 7 -13.46 2.45 8.35
C PHE A 7 -14.82 3.10 8.10
N ILE A 8 -15.62 2.63 7.14
CA ILE A 8 -16.96 3.15 6.88
C ILE A 8 -18.01 2.66 7.88
N SER A 9 -17.88 1.45 8.44
CA SER A 9 -18.80 0.91 9.44
C SER A 9 -18.56 1.42 10.87
N GLY A 10 -17.34 1.87 11.19
CA GLY A 10 -16.99 2.37 12.52
C GLY A 10 -16.70 1.27 13.55
N GLU A 11 -16.59 0.00 13.13
CA GLU A 11 -16.16 -1.10 13.99
C GLU A 11 -14.66 -0.99 14.27
N SER A 12 -14.29 -0.55 15.47
CA SER A 12 -12.90 -0.53 15.95
C SER A 12 -12.70 -1.64 16.99
N ARG A 13 -11.70 -2.49 16.79
CA ARG A 13 -11.06 -3.22 17.90
C ARG A 13 -10.01 -2.29 18.49
N GLY A 14 -10.37 -1.57 19.55
CA GLY A 14 -9.53 -0.52 20.11
C GLY A 14 -8.24 -1.03 20.77
N PRO A 15 -7.25 -0.15 20.96
CA PRO A 15 -6.30 -0.26 22.06
C PRO A 15 -6.76 0.58 23.26
N THR A 16 -6.47 0.04 24.44
CA THR A 16 -6.78 0.56 25.77
C THR A 16 -6.04 1.88 26.07
N SER A 17 -6.80 2.88 26.54
CA SER A 17 -6.45 4.00 27.43
C SER A 17 -5.17 4.82 27.21
N ALA A 18 -5.33 6.03 26.65
CA ALA A 18 -4.92 7.32 27.25
C ALA A 18 -5.45 8.46 26.36
N THR A 19 -5.69 9.64 26.96
CA THR A 19 -6.26 10.88 26.40
C THR A 19 -5.60 11.37 25.10
N ALA A 20 -5.81 10.68 24.00
CA ALA A 20 -5.51 11.17 22.66
C ALA A 20 -6.66 12.09 22.24
N SER A 21 -6.34 13.28 21.71
CA SER A 21 -7.32 14.14 21.06
C SER A 21 -8.12 13.33 20.02
N SER A 22 -9.43 13.55 19.92
CA SER A 22 -10.32 12.86 18.96
C SER A 22 -9.75 12.84 17.54
N ARG A 23 -8.99 13.90 17.20
CA ARG A 23 -8.28 14.03 15.92
C ARG A 23 -7.13 13.04 15.73
N ALA A 24 -6.31 12.82 16.76
CA ALA A 24 -5.21 11.85 16.70
C ALA A 24 -5.73 10.41 16.58
N GLN A 25 -6.89 10.14 17.21
CA GLN A 25 -7.57 8.85 17.06
C GLN A 25 -8.12 8.68 15.63
N SER A 26 -8.77 9.70 15.06
CA SER A 26 -9.29 9.62 13.70
C SER A 26 -8.20 9.51 12.63
N ASP A 27 -7.07 10.20 12.82
CA ASP A 27 -5.89 10.10 11.95
C ASP A 27 -5.31 8.69 11.98
N SER A 28 -5.16 8.11 13.17
CA SER A 28 -4.75 6.72 13.34
C SER A 28 -5.70 5.75 12.64
N LEU A 29 -7.02 5.96 12.72
CA LEU A 29 -8.00 5.10 12.04
C LEU A 29 -7.90 5.20 10.52
N LEU A 30 -7.68 6.39 9.98
CA LEU A 30 -7.47 6.59 8.55
C LEU A 30 -6.21 5.87 8.07
N LEU A 31 -5.09 6.04 8.80
CA LEU A 31 -3.84 5.33 8.52
C LEU A 31 -4.03 3.81 8.56
N THR A 32 -4.69 3.30 9.60
CA THR A 32 -4.98 1.86 9.73
C THR A 32 -5.78 1.35 8.54
N ALA A 33 -6.79 2.09 8.08
CA ALA A 33 -7.59 1.68 6.92
C ALA A 33 -6.75 1.55 5.64
N PHE A 34 -5.85 2.50 5.38
CA PHE A 34 -4.94 2.46 4.24
C PHE A 34 -3.92 1.32 4.35
N VAL A 35 -3.29 1.18 5.52
CA VAL A 35 -2.29 0.13 5.80
C VAL A 35 -2.90 -1.27 5.66
N GLU A 36 -4.05 -1.52 6.31
CA GLU A 36 -4.73 -2.82 6.23
C GLU A 36 -5.17 -3.13 4.81
N SER A 37 -5.75 -2.15 4.10
CA SER A 37 -6.24 -2.37 2.74
C SER A 37 -5.09 -2.66 1.77
N ALA A 38 -4.02 -1.85 1.78
CA ALA A 38 -2.89 -2.03 0.88
C ALA A 38 -2.14 -3.35 1.14
N ALA A 39 -1.98 -3.74 2.41
CA ALA A 39 -1.36 -5.03 2.76
C ALA A 39 -2.21 -6.22 2.29
N VAL A 40 -3.53 -6.19 2.54
CA VAL A 40 -4.43 -7.27 2.13
C VAL A 40 -4.51 -7.39 0.61
N GLU A 41 -4.56 -6.25 -0.10
CA GLU A 41 -4.54 -6.25 -1.56
C GLU A 41 -3.24 -6.81 -2.11
N THR A 42 -2.10 -6.41 -1.55
CA THR A 42 -0.79 -6.95 -1.95
C THR A 42 -0.69 -8.45 -1.70
N PHE A 43 -1.23 -8.95 -0.58
CA PHE A 43 -1.27 -10.38 -0.26
C PHE A 43 -2.04 -11.19 -1.32
N PHE A 44 -3.24 -10.74 -1.70
CA PHE A 44 -4.04 -11.43 -2.74
C PHE A 44 -3.51 -11.21 -4.16
N LEU A 45 -2.89 -10.06 -4.44
CA LEU A 45 -2.20 -9.83 -5.71
C LEU A 45 -1.02 -10.79 -5.86
N TRP A 46 -0.25 -11.01 -4.79
CA TRP A 46 0.86 -11.96 -4.79
C TRP A 46 0.37 -13.39 -5.04
N ASP A 47 -0.69 -13.81 -4.36
CA ASP A 47 -1.33 -15.11 -4.57
C ASP A 47 -1.70 -15.34 -6.05
N ARG A 48 -2.42 -14.39 -6.65
CA ARG A 48 -2.80 -14.45 -8.06
C ARG A 48 -1.59 -14.44 -8.99
N TYR A 49 -0.59 -13.61 -8.70
CA TYR A 49 0.62 -13.52 -9.52
C TYR A 49 1.36 -14.87 -9.58
N LYS A 50 1.46 -15.58 -8.44
CA LYS A 50 2.03 -16.93 -8.41
C LYS A 50 1.23 -17.91 -9.28
N GLU A 51 -0.10 -17.89 -9.19
CA GLU A 51 -0.96 -18.77 -10.02
C GLU A 51 -0.81 -18.48 -11.52
N GLU A 52 -0.73 -17.21 -11.91
CA GLU A 52 -0.56 -16.81 -13.32
C GLU A 52 0.79 -17.22 -13.91
N LYS A 53 1.83 -17.32 -13.07
CA LYS A 53 3.19 -17.71 -13.48
C LYS A 53 3.41 -19.23 -13.49
N LYS A 54 2.46 -20.04 -13.00
CA LYS A 54 2.55 -21.51 -13.12
C LYS A 54 2.47 -21.92 -14.60
N PRO A 55 3.32 -22.85 -15.06
CA PRO A 55 3.28 -23.31 -16.45
C PRO A 55 1.93 -23.96 -16.76
N GLN A 56 1.19 -23.39 -17.71
CA GLN A 56 0.01 -24.04 -18.27
C GLN A 56 0.44 -25.27 -19.10
N ALA A 57 -0.38 -26.32 -19.11
CA ALA A 57 -0.16 -27.60 -19.80
C ALA A 57 0.39 -27.42 -21.24
N PRO A 58 1.08 -28.42 -21.83
CA PRO A 58 2.10 -28.19 -22.86
C PRO A 58 1.51 -27.61 -24.14
N GLN A 59 1.54 -26.29 -24.27
CA GLN A 59 1.47 -25.61 -25.54
C GLN A 59 2.86 -25.13 -25.92
N LEU A 60 3.26 -25.48 -27.14
CA LEU A 60 4.52 -25.13 -27.79
C LEU A 60 4.85 -23.65 -27.57
N GLN A 61 5.74 -23.36 -26.62
CA GLN A 61 6.35 -22.04 -26.46
C GLN A 61 7.87 -22.18 -26.41
N LEU A 62 8.50 -21.23 -27.10
CA LEU A 62 9.94 -21.04 -27.26
C LEU A 62 10.65 -21.00 -25.90
N PRO A 63 11.96 -21.34 -25.83
CA PRO A 63 12.70 -21.32 -24.59
C PRO A 63 12.86 -19.87 -24.11
N VAL A 64 12.01 -19.44 -23.19
CA VAL A 64 12.37 -18.38 -22.26
C VAL A 64 13.29 -19.05 -21.24
N SER A 65 14.59 -18.75 -21.34
CA SER A 65 15.61 -19.21 -20.41
C SER A 65 15.38 -18.55 -19.05
N GLY A 66 14.82 -19.30 -18.11
CA GLY A 66 14.69 -18.89 -16.71
C GLY A 66 13.73 -19.83 -16.01
N SER A 67 14.23 -20.62 -15.06
CA SER A 67 13.39 -21.27 -14.05
C SER A 67 12.94 -20.17 -13.09
N ASP A 68 12.04 -19.28 -13.55
CA ASP A 68 11.66 -18.05 -12.86
C ASP A 68 10.47 -18.34 -11.93
N ASP A 69 10.67 -19.17 -10.90
CA ASP A 69 9.68 -19.32 -9.84
C ASP A 69 9.62 -18.02 -9.03
N PRO A 70 8.50 -17.27 -9.05
CA PRO A 70 8.37 -16.05 -8.26
C PRO A 70 8.66 -16.24 -6.78
N GLN A 71 8.36 -17.42 -6.23
CA GLN A 71 8.54 -17.71 -4.82
C GLN A 71 10.03 -17.83 -4.45
N GLU A 72 10.87 -18.38 -5.32
CA GLU A 72 12.32 -18.45 -5.13
C GLU A 72 12.95 -17.04 -5.18
N GLU A 73 12.50 -16.18 -6.11
CA GLU A 73 12.93 -14.78 -6.15
C GLU A 73 12.62 -14.07 -4.83
N LEU A 74 11.39 -14.24 -4.33
CA LEU A 74 10.96 -13.61 -3.10
C LEU A 74 11.75 -14.08 -1.87
N GLN A 75 12.08 -15.37 -1.80
CA GLN A 75 12.94 -15.94 -0.76
C GLN A 75 14.36 -15.36 -0.78
N SER A 76 14.87 -14.99 -1.95
CA SER A 76 16.15 -14.28 -2.08
C SER A 76 16.08 -12.78 -1.72
N GLY A 77 14.89 -12.28 -1.36
CA GLY A 77 14.63 -10.87 -1.09
C GLY A 77 14.49 -10.03 -2.35
N LYS A 78 14.15 -10.66 -3.50
CA LYS A 78 13.89 -9.98 -4.77
C LYS A 78 12.38 -10.02 -5.06
N ILE A 79 11.79 -8.85 -5.24
CA ILE A 79 10.43 -8.72 -5.80
C ILE A 79 10.54 -8.79 -7.33
N PRO A 80 9.81 -9.70 -8.00
CA PRO A 80 9.78 -9.74 -9.47
C PRO A 80 9.36 -8.40 -10.08
N ASP A 81 10.04 -7.95 -11.15
CA ASP A 81 9.84 -6.61 -11.72
C ASP A 81 8.39 -6.35 -12.17
N ASP A 82 7.74 -7.35 -12.79
CA ASP A 82 6.33 -7.28 -13.18
C ASP A 82 5.41 -7.07 -11.97
N PHE A 83 5.70 -7.75 -10.85
CA PHE A 83 4.91 -7.66 -9.64
C PHE A 83 5.20 -6.34 -8.89
N LEU A 84 6.45 -5.90 -8.85
CA LEU A 84 6.83 -4.59 -8.32
C LEU A 84 6.09 -3.47 -9.05
N ARG A 85 5.90 -3.60 -10.36
CA ARG A 85 5.09 -2.68 -11.17
C ARG A 85 3.63 -2.67 -10.72
N GLN A 86 3.03 -3.83 -10.46
CA GLN A 86 1.67 -3.90 -9.90
C GLN A 86 1.59 -3.19 -8.55
N MET A 87 2.56 -3.39 -7.66
CA MET A 87 2.60 -2.70 -6.36
C MET A 87 2.70 -1.16 -6.51
N PHE A 88 3.44 -0.65 -7.49
CA PHE A 88 3.52 0.79 -7.76
C PHE A 88 2.16 1.36 -8.20
N TYR A 89 1.45 0.66 -9.08
CA TYR A 89 0.09 1.05 -9.50
C TYR A 89 -0.88 1.01 -8.31
N THR A 90 -0.88 -0.07 -7.53
CA THR A 90 -1.71 -0.18 -6.33
C THR A 90 -1.46 0.98 -5.36
N LEU A 91 -0.21 1.34 -5.06
CA LEU A 91 0.06 2.50 -4.21
C LEU A 91 -0.41 3.83 -4.83
N GLY A 92 -0.31 3.95 -6.16
CA GLY A 92 -0.89 5.04 -6.94
C GLY A 92 -2.42 5.14 -6.74
N ASP A 93 -3.14 4.02 -6.83
CA ASP A 93 -4.59 3.97 -6.61
C ASP A 93 -4.96 4.41 -5.19
N TYR A 94 -4.22 3.96 -4.16
CA TYR A 94 -4.42 4.46 -2.79
C TYR A 94 -4.19 5.96 -2.70
N ARG A 95 -3.17 6.50 -3.39
CA ARG A 95 -2.96 7.95 -3.44
C ARG A 95 -4.16 8.64 -4.08
N ASP A 96 -4.65 8.16 -5.21
CA ASP A 96 -5.79 8.77 -5.89
C ASP A 96 -7.08 8.69 -5.05
N ILE A 97 -7.27 7.62 -4.27
CA ILE A 97 -8.34 7.54 -3.25
C ILE A 97 -8.19 8.68 -2.22
N LEU A 98 -6.99 8.95 -1.71
CA LEU A 98 -6.81 10.06 -0.76
C LEU A 98 -7.13 11.42 -1.39
N PHE A 99 -6.70 11.62 -2.64
CA PHE A 99 -6.83 12.88 -3.36
C PHE A 99 -8.20 13.10 -4.01
N SER A 100 -9.09 12.10 -3.92
CA SER A 100 -10.38 12.12 -4.59
C SER A 100 -10.26 12.21 -6.12
N ASN A 101 -9.15 11.73 -6.70
CA ASN A 101 -8.92 11.69 -8.15
C ASN A 101 -9.61 10.47 -8.79
N THR A 102 -10.76 10.06 -8.27
CA THR A 102 -11.44 8.81 -8.64
C THR A 102 -12.55 9.04 -9.66
N ASP A 103 -12.64 10.21 -10.28
CA ASP A 103 -13.79 10.63 -11.10
C ASP A 103 -14.07 9.64 -12.25
N ILE A 104 -13.02 9.18 -12.94
CA ILE A 104 -13.15 8.21 -14.03
C ILE A 104 -13.55 6.82 -13.51
N VAL A 105 -13.01 6.43 -12.34
CA VAL A 105 -13.35 5.14 -11.71
C VAL A 105 -14.81 5.12 -11.24
N LEU A 106 -15.34 6.23 -10.71
CA LEU A 106 -16.72 6.35 -10.23
C LEU A 106 -17.79 6.14 -11.32
N GLU A 107 -17.43 6.27 -12.60
CA GLU A 107 -18.32 5.99 -13.72
C GLU A 107 -18.38 4.50 -14.08
N ALA A 108 -17.29 3.77 -13.86
CA ALA A 108 -17.18 2.34 -14.13
C ALA A 108 -17.69 1.44 -12.97
N LEU A 109 -17.88 2.01 -11.78
CA LEU A 109 -18.31 1.28 -10.60
C LEU A 109 -19.80 0.93 -10.59
N SER A 110 -20.13 -0.20 -9.95
CA SER A 110 -21.50 -0.53 -9.58
C SER A 110 -22.10 0.54 -8.66
N SER A 111 -23.44 0.62 -8.59
CA SER A 111 -24.10 1.61 -7.73
C SER A 111 -23.72 1.48 -6.25
N SER A 112 -23.53 0.25 -5.75
CA SER A 112 -23.10 0.00 -4.37
C SER A 112 -21.66 0.41 -4.12
N ASP A 113 -20.76 0.14 -5.07
CA ASP A 113 -19.34 0.51 -4.92
C ASP A 113 -19.14 2.01 -5.01
N LYS A 114 -19.94 2.68 -5.85
CA LYS A 114 -19.99 4.14 -5.95
C LYS A 114 -20.42 4.77 -4.61
N GLU A 115 -21.44 4.22 -3.97
CA GLU A 115 -21.90 4.69 -2.65
C GLU A 115 -20.80 4.49 -1.58
N ASN A 116 -20.15 3.34 -1.57
CA ASN A 116 -19.05 3.06 -0.64
C ASN A 116 -17.87 4.00 -0.85
N MET A 117 -17.48 4.24 -2.11
CA MET A 117 -16.41 5.19 -2.44
C MET A 117 -16.78 6.61 -1.97
N GLN A 118 -18.01 7.07 -2.22
CA GLN A 118 -18.47 8.36 -1.71
C GLN A 118 -18.42 8.46 -0.19
N LYS A 119 -18.80 7.40 0.53
CA LYS A 119 -18.69 7.33 2.01
C LYS A 119 -17.24 7.42 2.47
N ILE A 120 -16.32 6.73 1.81
CA ILE A 120 -14.87 6.81 2.09
C ILE A 120 -14.40 8.25 1.89
N GLN A 121 -14.68 8.87 0.74
CA GLN A 121 -14.28 10.25 0.43
C GLN A 121 -14.84 11.26 1.45
N ALA A 122 -16.11 11.10 1.85
CA ALA A 122 -16.73 11.94 2.86
C ALA A 122 -16.05 11.81 4.24
N LYS A 123 -15.73 10.59 4.68
CA LYS A 123 -15.01 10.35 5.94
C LYS A 123 -13.59 10.88 5.91
N ILE A 124 -12.84 10.67 4.82
CA ILE A 124 -11.49 11.24 4.64
C ILE A 124 -11.54 12.76 4.78
N LYS A 125 -12.43 13.42 4.03
CA LYS A 125 -12.61 14.88 4.08
C LYS A 125 -12.91 15.37 5.49
N LYS A 126 -13.78 14.65 6.22
CA LYS A 126 -14.13 15.00 7.61
C LYS A 126 -12.91 14.92 8.55
N ILE A 127 -12.10 13.87 8.45
CA ILE A 127 -10.92 13.68 9.31
C ILE A 127 -9.85 14.75 9.02
N LEU A 128 -9.58 15.03 7.74
CA LEU A 128 -8.53 15.97 7.34
C LEU A 128 -8.87 17.44 7.64
N ASN A 129 -10.14 17.82 7.45
CA ASN A 129 -10.60 19.19 7.72
C ASN A 129 -10.85 19.49 9.21
N GLY A 130 -10.82 18.46 10.06
CA GLY A 130 -11.22 18.56 11.46
C GLY A 130 -12.74 18.47 11.65
N ASP A 131 -13.14 17.95 12.82
CA ASP A 131 -14.54 17.76 13.19
C ASP A 131 -15.15 19.12 13.59
N ASN A 132 -15.59 19.93 12.62
CA ASN A 132 -16.24 21.21 12.90
C ASN A 132 -17.72 21.08 13.31
N ASN A 133 -18.24 19.86 13.48
CA ASN A 133 -19.62 19.63 13.91
C ASN A 133 -19.66 18.78 15.18
N GLN A 134 -19.35 19.41 16.32
CA GLN A 134 -20.06 19.02 17.55
C GLN A 134 -21.46 19.60 17.47
N GLU A 135 -22.39 18.79 16.96
CA GLU A 135 -23.79 18.93 17.29
C GLU A 135 -23.92 18.54 18.78
N SER A 136 -23.78 19.53 19.64
CA SER A 136 -23.93 19.39 21.08
C SER A 136 -24.65 20.64 21.56
N GLY A 137 -25.94 20.51 21.87
CA GLY A 137 -26.82 21.58 22.33
C GLY A 137 -26.42 22.17 23.68
N ARG A 138 -25.25 22.81 23.76
CA ARG A 138 -24.78 23.55 24.94
C ARG A 138 -24.55 25.02 24.55
N PRO A 139 -25.01 26.00 25.35
CA PRO A 139 -24.89 27.41 25.02
C PRO A 139 -23.41 27.84 24.87
N PRO A 140 -23.13 28.88 24.07
CA PRO A 140 -21.77 29.31 23.77
C PRO A 140 -21.10 29.91 25.02
N SER A 141 -19.98 29.32 25.43
CA SER A 141 -19.06 29.92 26.41
C SER A 141 -18.06 30.87 25.72
N PRO A 142 -17.50 31.87 26.41
CA PRO A 142 -16.71 32.96 25.81
C PRO A 142 -15.38 32.47 25.19
N PRO A 143 -14.79 33.25 24.25
CA PRO A 143 -13.68 32.80 23.44
C PRO A 143 -12.43 32.63 24.29
N SER A 144 -12.11 31.38 24.61
CA SER A 144 -10.80 31.01 25.12
C SER A 144 -9.92 30.65 23.93
N GLU A 145 -8.90 31.45 23.66
CA GLU A 145 -7.80 31.11 22.75
C GLU A 145 -7.20 29.76 23.14
N LYS A 146 -7.60 28.70 22.43
CA LYS A 146 -6.93 27.40 22.45
C LYS A 146 -6.98 26.82 21.04
N ASN A 147 -5.88 27.01 20.31
CA ASN A 147 -5.41 26.22 19.16
C ASN A 147 -6.46 25.27 18.54
N SER A 148 -7.39 25.82 17.78
CA SER A 148 -8.19 25.03 16.84
C SER A 148 -7.23 24.50 15.77
N GLY A 149 -6.83 23.23 15.89
CA GLY A 149 -5.78 22.63 15.06
C GLY A 149 -6.02 22.86 13.57
N GLN A 150 -5.03 23.39 12.87
CA GLN A 150 -5.12 23.69 11.44
C GLN A 150 -5.55 22.46 10.63
N PRO A 151 -6.31 22.62 9.53
CA PRO A 151 -6.59 21.52 8.59
C PRO A 151 -5.30 20.82 8.17
N ILE A 152 -5.30 19.48 8.15
CA ILE A 152 -4.19 18.70 7.59
C ILE A 152 -4.47 18.62 6.09
N THR A 153 -3.52 19.02 5.27
CA THR A 153 -3.67 18.89 3.82
C THR A 153 -3.45 17.43 3.41
N ARG A 154 -4.05 17.01 2.30
CA ARG A 154 -3.88 15.64 1.79
C ARG A 154 -2.41 15.36 1.45
N GLU A 155 -1.71 16.38 0.97
CA GLU A 155 -0.28 16.33 0.65
C GLU A 155 0.57 16.11 1.89
N SER A 156 0.30 16.83 2.99
CA SER A 156 1.05 16.63 4.23
C SER A 156 0.76 15.27 4.86
N TRP A 157 -0.51 14.83 4.81
CA TRP A 157 -0.90 13.50 5.28
C TRP A 157 -0.21 12.39 4.48
N TRP A 158 -0.27 12.44 3.14
CA TRP A 158 0.39 11.46 2.28
C TRP A 158 1.89 11.43 2.51
N LYS A 159 2.54 12.61 2.56
CA LYS A 159 3.98 12.72 2.83
C LYS A 159 4.39 12.08 4.16
N GLN A 160 3.53 12.16 5.17
CA GLN A 160 3.77 11.58 6.49
C GLN A 160 3.58 10.05 6.51
N HIS A 161 2.64 9.52 5.73
CA HIS A 161 2.14 8.15 5.90
C HIS A 161 2.41 7.19 4.73
N ALA A 162 2.70 7.68 3.52
CA ALA A 162 2.90 6.85 2.34
C ALA A 162 4.00 5.79 2.51
N GLU A 163 5.09 6.14 3.21
CA GLU A 163 6.16 5.19 3.54
C GLU A 163 5.65 4.04 4.43
N SER A 164 4.73 4.31 5.37
CA SER A 164 4.13 3.27 6.22
C SER A 164 3.20 2.34 5.43
N ILE A 165 2.47 2.89 4.46
CA ILE A 165 1.58 2.12 3.58
C ILE A 165 2.43 1.21 2.69
N TRP A 166 3.49 1.74 2.06
CA TRP A 166 4.44 0.96 1.27
C TRP A 166 5.13 -0.14 2.09
N ASN A 167 5.57 0.17 3.31
CA ASN A 167 6.14 -0.83 4.23
C ASN A 167 5.18 -1.98 4.50
N ALA A 168 3.89 -1.67 4.66
CA ALA A 168 2.87 -2.69 4.88
C ALA A 168 2.67 -3.59 3.65
N MET A 169 2.74 -3.02 2.44
CA MET A 169 2.70 -3.79 1.19
C MET A 169 3.90 -4.75 1.11
N VAL A 170 5.13 -4.30 1.37
CA VAL A 170 6.30 -5.20 1.37
C VAL A 170 6.22 -6.23 2.51
N CYS A 171 5.74 -5.84 3.69
CA CYS A 171 5.51 -6.74 4.82
C CYS A 171 4.48 -7.83 4.50
N ALA A 172 3.46 -7.54 3.69
CA ALA A 172 2.48 -8.53 3.27
C ALA A 172 3.10 -9.71 2.50
N LEU A 173 4.22 -9.48 1.79
CA LEU A 173 4.96 -10.52 1.06
C LEU A 173 5.69 -11.49 1.99
N THR A 174 5.85 -11.17 3.28
CA THR A 174 6.46 -12.08 4.25
C THR A 174 5.46 -13.06 4.84
N TYR A 175 4.26 -13.17 4.26
CA TYR A 175 3.22 -14.10 4.67
C TYR A 175 2.90 -15.09 3.55
N ASP A 176 2.67 -16.32 3.96
CA ASP A 176 2.32 -17.44 3.11
C ASP A 176 0.86 -17.34 2.64
N THR A 177 0.66 -17.26 1.32
CA THR A 177 -0.68 -17.25 0.72
C THR A 177 -1.26 -18.65 0.55
N ASP A 178 -0.42 -19.69 0.60
CA ASP A 178 -0.82 -21.09 0.42
C ASP A 178 -1.22 -21.77 1.75
N SER A 179 -1.31 -21.01 2.85
CA SER A 179 -1.57 -21.55 4.19
C SER A 179 -2.80 -22.46 4.21
N GLU A 180 -2.59 -23.72 4.60
CA GLU A 180 -3.61 -24.78 4.56
C GLU A 180 -4.71 -24.64 5.63
N GLU A 181 -4.57 -23.71 6.58
CA GLU A 181 -5.60 -23.49 7.60
C GLU A 181 -6.85 -22.86 6.98
N LYS A 182 -7.97 -23.61 6.97
CA LYS A 182 -9.26 -23.14 6.48
C LYS A 182 -10.18 -22.75 7.64
N GLY A 183 -10.73 -21.53 7.60
CA GLY A 183 -11.77 -21.04 8.51
C GLY A 183 -11.62 -19.55 8.86
N ASP A 184 -12.67 -18.95 9.43
CA ASP A 184 -12.79 -17.50 9.72
C ASP A 184 -11.71 -16.92 10.68
N ARG A 185 -10.82 -17.77 11.21
CA ARG A 185 -9.74 -17.39 12.13
C ARG A 185 -8.36 -17.86 11.69
N ALA A 186 -8.25 -18.52 10.53
CA ALA A 186 -6.98 -18.93 9.98
C ALA A 186 -6.12 -17.69 9.72
N LYS A 187 -4.88 -17.72 10.22
CA LYS A 187 -3.93 -16.64 10.00
C LYS A 187 -2.91 -17.13 8.96
N PRO A 188 -2.56 -16.30 7.97
CA PRO A 188 -1.44 -16.61 7.09
C PRO A 188 -0.19 -16.91 7.91
N LYS A 189 0.54 -17.96 7.53
CA LYS A 189 1.78 -18.33 8.19
C LYS A 189 2.87 -17.30 7.83
N HIS A 190 3.66 -16.90 8.81
CA HIS A 190 4.78 -15.98 8.56
C HIS A 190 5.98 -16.73 7.95
N LEU A 191 6.54 -16.18 6.88
CA LEU A 191 7.72 -16.69 6.17
C LEU A 191 8.97 -15.97 6.70
N GLU A 192 9.57 -16.56 7.74
CA GLU A 192 10.74 -16.00 8.43
C GLU A 192 11.92 -15.71 7.48
N GLU A 193 12.19 -16.61 6.54
CA GLU A 193 13.28 -16.47 5.56
C GLU A 193 13.06 -15.26 4.65
N VAL A 194 11.83 -15.07 4.16
CA VAL A 194 11.46 -13.91 3.33
C VAL A 194 11.56 -12.62 4.14
N GLN A 195 11.07 -12.63 5.39
CA GLN A 195 11.21 -11.47 6.28
C GLN A 195 12.68 -11.09 6.48
N GLN A 196 13.55 -12.07 6.75
CA GLN A 196 14.97 -11.83 6.95
C GLN A 196 15.66 -11.34 5.68
N ALA A 197 15.26 -11.85 4.50
CA ALA A 197 15.80 -11.39 3.23
C ALA A 197 15.47 -9.91 2.98
N PHE A 198 14.23 -9.47 3.28
CA PHE A 198 13.83 -8.07 3.11
C PHE A 198 14.29 -7.15 4.24
N PHE A 199 14.15 -7.55 5.50
CA PHE A 199 14.32 -6.66 6.65
C PHE A 199 15.59 -6.93 7.48
N GLY A 200 16.32 -8.02 7.19
CA GLY A 200 17.45 -8.47 7.98
C GLY A 200 17.01 -9.23 9.24
N THR A 201 17.98 -9.64 10.05
CA THR A 201 17.71 -10.39 11.28
C THR A 201 17.42 -9.45 12.47
N PRO A 202 16.33 -9.67 13.23
CA PRO A 202 16.04 -8.87 14.41
C PRO A 202 16.94 -9.32 15.57
N ASN A 203 18.18 -8.80 15.62
CA ASN A 203 19.04 -8.63 16.82
C ASN A 203 20.48 -8.25 16.42
N GLY A 204 20.67 -7.04 15.92
CA GLY A 204 22.00 -6.49 15.69
C GLY A 204 22.18 -5.15 16.37
N LYS A 205 22.93 -5.10 17.48
CA LYS A 205 23.57 -3.85 17.88
C LYS A 205 24.39 -3.32 16.69
N PRO A 206 24.39 -2.00 16.41
CA PRO A 206 25.24 -1.44 15.36
C PRO A 206 26.71 -1.84 15.60
N GLY A 207 27.36 -2.48 14.61
CA GLY A 207 28.81 -2.70 14.61
C GLY A 207 29.35 -4.14 14.76
N LEU A 208 28.54 -5.20 14.64
CA LEU A 208 29.09 -6.56 14.51
C LEU A 208 29.37 -6.93 13.04
N PRO A 209 30.58 -7.40 12.69
CA PRO A 209 30.89 -7.90 11.35
C PRO A 209 30.15 -9.22 11.09
N GLY A 210 29.33 -9.24 10.03
CA GLY A 210 28.56 -10.41 9.58
C GLY A 210 27.03 -10.22 9.50
N LEU A 211 26.52 -9.04 9.86
CA LEU A 211 25.09 -8.74 9.80
C LEU A 211 24.69 -8.22 8.41
N GLN A 212 23.93 -9.00 7.64
CA GLN A 212 23.48 -8.58 6.31
C GLN A 212 22.24 -7.68 6.44
N PRO A 213 22.29 -6.40 6.03
CA PRO A 213 21.09 -5.58 5.91
C PRO A 213 20.16 -6.22 4.86
N GLY A 214 18.87 -6.30 5.16
CA GLY A 214 17.90 -6.83 4.20
C GLY A 214 17.73 -5.90 2.98
N THR A 215 17.22 -6.47 1.89
CA THR A 215 17.09 -5.78 0.59
C THR A 215 16.11 -4.60 0.63
N TYR A 216 15.24 -4.51 1.64
CA TYR A 216 14.32 -3.38 1.80
C TYR A 216 15.07 -2.06 1.88
N GLN A 217 16.10 -1.96 2.72
CA GLN A 217 16.79 -0.68 2.92
C GLN A 217 17.63 -0.25 1.72
N SER A 218 18.20 -1.20 0.97
CA SER A 218 19.04 -0.89 -0.20
C SER A 218 18.23 -0.69 -1.48
N THR A 219 17.15 -1.45 -1.65
CA THR A 219 16.48 -1.63 -2.95
C THR A 219 15.02 -1.22 -2.91
N TYR A 220 14.27 -1.63 -1.89
CA TYR A 220 12.82 -1.45 -1.84
C TYR A 220 12.34 -0.34 -0.92
N ASN A 221 13.23 0.55 -0.45
CA ASN A 221 12.85 1.67 0.39
C ASN A 221 11.95 2.63 -0.40
N TYR A 222 10.87 3.11 0.23
CA TYR A 222 9.88 3.99 -0.39
C TYR A 222 10.47 5.17 -1.20
N LYS A 223 11.60 5.74 -0.75
CA LYS A 223 12.23 6.92 -1.38
C LYS A 223 13.20 6.58 -2.52
N THR A 224 13.67 5.34 -2.59
CA THR A 224 14.76 4.95 -3.50
C THR A 224 14.39 3.82 -4.44
N VAL A 225 13.29 3.10 -4.19
CA VAL A 225 12.83 2.03 -5.06
C VAL A 225 12.43 2.59 -6.43
N GLU A 226 12.92 1.92 -7.47
CA GLU A 226 12.81 2.34 -8.86
C GLU A 226 12.27 1.19 -9.71
N LEU A 227 11.42 1.52 -10.67
CA LEU A 227 11.05 0.64 -11.77
C LEU A 227 11.87 0.97 -13.00
N LYS A 228 12.37 -0.08 -13.66
CA LYS A 228 12.92 0.03 -15.01
C LYS A 228 11.77 -0.08 -16.00
N GLU A 229 11.61 0.91 -16.87
CA GLU A 229 10.66 0.87 -17.97
C GLU A 229 11.40 0.56 -19.27
N GLU A 230 11.03 -0.56 -19.91
CA GLU A 230 11.39 -0.80 -21.30
C GLU A 230 10.45 0.00 -22.19
N VAL A 231 10.96 1.04 -22.84
CA VAL A 231 10.18 1.86 -23.77
C VAL A 231 9.99 1.06 -25.07
N ASN A 232 9.01 0.17 -25.11
CA ASN A 232 8.49 -0.40 -26.37
C ASN A 232 7.34 0.47 -26.88
N GLY A 233 7.65 1.73 -27.20
CA GLY A 233 6.75 2.64 -27.90
C GLY A 233 6.75 2.36 -29.40
N ALA A 234 5.57 2.27 -29.99
CA ALA A 234 5.37 2.02 -31.41
C ALA A 234 6.18 2.99 -32.31
N LYS A 235 7.05 2.38 -33.14
CA LYS A 235 7.50 2.81 -34.47
C LYS A 235 7.85 4.30 -34.64
N GLU A 236 9.09 4.68 -34.36
CA GLU A 236 9.89 5.55 -35.24
C GLU A 236 11.41 5.45 -34.95
N THR A 237 12.13 4.99 -35.97
CA THR A 237 13.58 5.15 -36.27
C THR A 237 14.62 5.15 -35.14
N SER A 238 15.42 4.07 -35.12
CA SER A 238 16.88 4.10 -34.96
C SER A 238 17.50 4.77 -33.72
N ALA A 239 16.95 4.53 -32.53
CA ALA A 239 17.67 4.75 -31.28
C ALA A 239 17.59 3.49 -30.41
N SER A 240 18.72 3.06 -29.86
CA SER A 240 18.79 1.99 -28.84
C SER A 240 17.77 2.24 -27.73
N PRO A 241 17.13 1.20 -27.17
CA PRO A 241 16.15 1.38 -26.10
C PRO A 241 16.82 2.09 -24.92
N THR A 242 16.40 3.33 -24.65
CA THR A 242 16.83 4.04 -23.44
C THR A 242 15.96 3.51 -22.30
N SER A 243 16.50 2.64 -21.46
CA SER A 243 15.82 2.25 -20.22
C SER A 243 15.67 3.50 -19.34
N GLN A 244 14.45 3.98 -19.16
CA GLN A 244 14.16 5.05 -18.20
C GLN A 244 13.84 4.40 -16.86
N THR A 245 14.55 4.81 -15.81
CA THR A 245 14.22 4.41 -14.44
C THR A 245 13.31 5.45 -13.80
N THR A 246 12.25 5.00 -13.14
CA THR A 246 11.30 5.87 -12.44
C THR A 246 11.21 5.48 -10.98
N LYS A 247 11.44 6.44 -10.07
CA LYS A 247 11.25 6.24 -8.63
C LYS A 247 9.78 6.11 -8.28
N LEU A 248 9.46 5.33 -7.24
CA LEU A 248 8.09 5.18 -6.73
C LEU A 248 7.40 6.52 -6.47
N THR A 249 8.09 7.44 -5.78
CA THR A 249 7.52 8.75 -5.43
C THR A 249 7.16 9.58 -6.66
N ASP A 250 7.94 9.45 -7.73
CA ASP A 250 7.70 10.16 -8.99
C ASP A 250 6.59 9.47 -9.77
N PHE A 251 6.60 8.14 -9.81
CA PHE A 251 5.61 7.30 -10.47
C PHE A 251 4.19 7.60 -9.95
N ILE A 252 3.98 7.49 -8.64
CA ILE A 252 2.65 7.69 -8.03
C ILE A 252 2.17 9.15 -8.08
N SER A 253 3.08 10.09 -8.35
CA SER A 253 2.74 11.51 -8.48
C SER A 253 2.26 11.90 -9.88
N ARG A 254 2.43 11.01 -10.87
CA ARG A 254 1.93 11.22 -12.23
C ARG A 254 0.39 11.28 -12.22
N PRO A 255 -0.23 12.04 -13.15
CA PRO A 255 -1.66 11.92 -13.39
C PRO A 255 -2.00 10.46 -13.71
N PRO A 256 -3.19 9.99 -13.31
CA PRO A 256 -3.60 8.62 -13.61
C PRO A 256 -3.59 8.37 -15.12
N TYR A 257 -2.92 7.29 -15.53
CA TYR A 257 -2.95 6.79 -16.89
C TYR A 257 -4.19 5.89 -17.02
N PHE A 258 -5.18 6.36 -17.76
CA PHE A 258 -6.35 5.57 -18.16
C PHE A 258 -6.24 5.20 -19.64
#